data_AF-A0A1H0X0G6-F1
#
_entry.id   AF-A0A1H0X0G6-F1
#
_cell.length_a   1.000
_cell.length_b   1.000
_cell.length_c   1.000
_cell.angle_alpha   90.00
_cell.angle_beta   90.00
_cell.angle_gamma   90.00
#
_symmetry.space_group_name_H-M   'P 1'
#
loop_
_entity.id
_entity.type
_entity.pdbx_description
1 polymer ?
#
loop_
_entity_poly.entity_id
_entity_poly.type
_entity_poly.pdbx_seq_one_letter_code
_entity_poly.pdbx_strand_id
1 'polypeptide(L)'
;MTAPGDEPVGLIAQELDAEYVGVGRRGTLYRAPGRRRCYRLIPGVELGAEHRDELKRWQHEGPRAGLAAVVPADTAGDQQRLGGRWYQVVCYETDARRSLADAIADPDPARRVEAVVAALRALPGWWESLGPGMVPMPADIVLTDSGPRLLPLPCWGAPSFTELLSAPERVLHLAPGLARGQTAVGREEDVFALAAAALRCFGTSPDTDAARLLHRTACAVAPWGERLHGRLPVWMRRAGPIRAVLEDLCELTTAPRRGGTDITWLADRLQRARNAMDPVAAVQALRAAGEPDQALSLAQAVLVDGPHYDVLVLAATIAYQDTAAPLEALTLLDRAVEADPERVEAYEEQMSVVAIGEVWATVQTLLSDAIDDSFTRRLDATVQTAFHRLPHELRAKHAPAMASHLIREGRVREANAFAHRWLHDGKTLMWWRFDLMIAYATTFWLLGKRAEAAQVGDVIRQGLKRVRDNGSLEITAIELYELLLDQLEEEEGNP
;
A
#
# COMPACT_ATOMS: atom_id res chain seq x y z
N MET A 1 -15.85 -17.45 -9.79
CA MET A 1 -15.23 -18.40 -10.75
C MET A 1 -16.35 -19.07 -11.50
N THR A 2 -16.30 -19.14 -12.83
CA THR A 2 -17.33 -19.80 -13.65
C THR A 2 -16.92 -21.25 -13.87
N ALA A 3 -17.76 -22.19 -13.43
CA ALA A 3 -17.61 -23.60 -13.76
C ALA A 3 -17.63 -23.81 -15.29
N PRO A 4 -16.97 -24.85 -15.84
CA PRO A 4 -17.16 -25.22 -17.23
C PRO A 4 -18.64 -25.50 -17.50
N GLY A 5 -19.17 -25.00 -18.62
CA GLY A 5 -20.62 -24.89 -18.87
C GLY A 5 -21.43 -26.19 -18.73
N ASP A 6 -20.79 -27.35 -18.82
CA ASP A 6 -21.45 -28.67 -18.80
C ASP A 6 -20.93 -29.63 -17.72
N GLU A 7 -20.05 -29.19 -16.80
CA GLU A 7 -19.50 -30.06 -15.74
C GLU A 7 -20.37 -29.98 -14.47
N PRO A 8 -20.84 -31.11 -13.92
CA PRO A 8 -21.65 -31.12 -12.71
C PRO A 8 -20.77 -30.94 -11.46
N VAL A 9 -20.13 -29.78 -11.34
CA VAL A 9 -19.11 -29.45 -10.32
C VAL A 9 -19.58 -29.77 -8.90
N GLY A 10 -20.84 -29.48 -8.56
CA GLY A 10 -21.38 -29.77 -7.23
C GLY A 10 -21.47 -31.27 -6.92
N LEU A 11 -21.84 -32.10 -7.91
CA LEU A 11 -21.91 -33.54 -7.75
C LEU A 11 -20.51 -34.15 -7.65
N ILE A 12 -19.58 -33.69 -8.49
CA ILE A 12 -18.18 -34.15 -8.48
C ILE A 12 -17.50 -33.77 -7.16
N ALA A 13 -17.71 -32.55 -6.67
CA ALA A 13 -17.21 -32.09 -5.38
C ALA A 13 -17.68 -32.98 -4.22
N GLN A 14 -18.95 -33.40 -4.24
CA GLN A 14 -19.51 -34.32 -3.25
C GLN A 14 -18.92 -35.74 -3.38
N GLU A 15 -18.82 -36.27 -4.59
CA GLU A 15 -18.26 -37.61 -4.85
C GLU A 15 -16.77 -37.72 -4.44
N LEU A 16 -16.01 -36.62 -4.58
CA LEU A 16 -14.60 -36.54 -4.19
C LEU A 16 -14.35 -36.14 -2.73
N ASP A 17 -15.39 -35.69 -2.00
CA ASP A 17 -15.26 -35.01 -0.71
C ASP A 17 -14.22 -33.86 -0.79
N ALA A 18 -14.41 -33.00 -1.79
CA ALA A 18 -13.46 -31.95 -2.17
C ALA A 18 -14.18 -30.66 -2.57
N GLU A 19 -13.48 -29.53 -2.50
CA GLU A 19 -13.96 -28.22 -2.96
C GLU A 19 -13.43 -27.91 -4.37
N TYR A 20 -14.26 -27.27 -5.20
CA TYR A 20 -13.84 -26.81 -6.52
C TYR A 20 -12.90 -25.61 -6.41
N VAL A 21 -11.75 -25.71 -7.07
CA VAL A 21 -10.72 -24.66 -7.07
C VAL A 21 -10.80 -23.81 -8.33
N GLY A 22 -11.00 -24.43 -9.49
CA GLY A 22 -10.94 -23.72 -10.78
C GLY A 22 -10.59 -24.62 -11.95
N VAL A 23 -10.32 -23.98 -13.09
CA VAL A 23 -9.79 -24.69 -14.27
C VAL A 23 -8.27 -24.53 -14.32
N GLY A 24 -7.58 -25.64 -14.55
CA GLY A 24 -6.17 -25.64 -14.91
C GLY A 24 -6.00 -25.54 -16.42
N ARG A 25 -4.75 -25.51 -16.88
CA ARG A 25 -4.44 -25.56 -18.33
C ARG A 25 -5.20 -26.70 -19.00
N ARG A 26 -5.09 -27.92 -18.45
CA ARG A 26 -5.91 -29.08 -18.82
C ARG A 26 -6.66 -29.58 -17.59
N GLY A 27 -7.95 -29.84 -17.76
CA GLY A 27 -8.81 -30.36 -16.72
C GLY A 27 -9.30 -29.32 -15.70
N THR A 28 -10.09 -29.79 -14.75
CA THR A 28 -10.61 -29.05 -13.60
C THR A 28 -9.91 -29.48 -12.33
N LEU A 29 -9.76 -28.55 -11.38
CA LEU A 29 -9.04 -28.78 -10.13
C LEU A 29 -9.99 -28.72 -8.94
N TYR A 30 -9.82 -29.70 -8.06
CA TYR A 30 -10.53 -29.86 -6.80
C TYR A 30 -9.52 -30.04 -5.68
N ARG A 31 -9.81 -29.51 -4.50
CA ARG A 31 -8.94 -29.60 -3.31
C ARG A 31 -9.68 -30.30 -2.19
N ALA A 32 -9.04 -31.24 -1.52
CA ALA A 32 -9.56 -31.92 -0.34
C ALA A 32 -8.64 -31.64 0.85
N PRO A 33 -8.84 -30.51 1.58
CA PRO A 33 -7.94 -30.08 2.65
C PRO A 33 -7.81 -31.12 3.77
N GLY A 34 -8.91 -31.78 4.14
CA GLY A 34 -8.92 -32.83 5.17
C GLY A 34 -8.08 -34.07 4.82
N ARG A 35 -7.83 -34.29 3.52
CA ARG A 35 -7.04 -35.42 3.00
C ARG A 35 -5.65 -34.98 2.54
N ARG A 36 -5.31 -33.70 2.65
CA ARG A 36 -4.07 -33.07 2.15
C ARG A 36 -3.80 -33.40 0.68
N ARG A 37 -4.85 -33.28 -0.14
CA ARG A 37 -4.82 -33.64 -1.56
C ARG A 37 -5.45 -32.60 -2.46
N CYS A 38 -4.93 -32.53 -3.68
CA CYS A 38 -5.58 -31.88 -4.81
C CYS A 38 -5.80 -32.90 -5.92
N TYR A 39 -6.93 -32.82 -6.60
CA TYR A 39 -7.33 -33.68 -7.70
C TYR A 39 -7.47 -32.83 -8.96
N ARG A 40 -6.79 -33.22 -10.05
CA ARG A 40 -7.04 -32.69 -11.40
C ARG A 40 -7.82 -33.72 -12.18
N LEU A 41 -8.98 -33.32 -12.70
CA LEU A 41 -9.84 -34.16 -13.54
C LEU A 41 -9.68 -33.75 -14.99
N ILE A 42 -9.08 -34.63 -15.79
CA ILE A 42 -8.89 -34.40 -17.23
C ILE A 42 -9.91 -35.27 -17.97
N PRO A 43 -10.77 -34.70 -18.84
CA PRO A 43 -11.71 -35.49 -19.63
C PRO A 43 -10.99 -36.58 -20.41
N GLY A 44 -11.51 -37.82 -20.37
CA GLY A 44 -10.82 -38.96 -20.98
C GLY A 44 -10.55 -38.82 -22.48
N VAL A 45 -11.35 -38.00 -23.19
CA VAL A 45 -11.20 -37.70 -24.62
C VAL A 45 -9.96 -36.85 -24.95
N GLU A 46 -9.40 -36.15 -23.97
CA GLU A 46 -8.20 -35.32 -24.16
C GLU A 46 -6.90 -36.13 -24.17
N LEU A 47 -6.92 -37.36 -23.66
CA LEU A 47 -5.70 -38.12 -23.37
C LEU A 47 -5.61 -39.43 -24.17
N GLY A 48 -4.52 -39.55 -24.94
CA GLY A 48 -4.12 -40.81 -25.56
C GLY A 48 -3.52 -41.81 -24.57
N ALA A 49 -3.14 -42.99 -25.06
CA ALA A 49 -2.43 -43.99 -24.24
C ALA A 49 -1.08 -43.46 -23.72
N GLU A 50 -0.30 -42.79 -24.59
CA GLU A 50 1.02 -42.26 -24.24
C GLU A 50 0.98 -41.24 -23.10
N HIS A 51 -0.01 -40.34 -23.09
CA HIS A 51 -0.20 -39.38 -22.00
C HIS A 51 -0.47 -40.07 -20.66
N ARG A 52 -1.26 -41.16 -20.68
CA ARG A 52 -1.59 -41.91 -19.46
C ARG A 52 -0.39 -42.67 -18.92
N ASP A 53 0.43 -43.23 -19.80
CA ASP A 53 1.67 -43.90 -19.40
C ASP A 53 2.70 -42.89 -18.85
N GLU A 54 2.74 -41.68 -19.39
CA GLU A 54 3.56 -40.59 -18.85
C GLU A 54 3.10 -40.16 -17.45
N LEU A 55 1.79 -39.98 -17.22
CA LEU A 55 1.26 -39.68 -15.88
C LEU A 55 1.61 -40.76 -14.85
N LYS A 56 1.50 -42.04 -15.24
CA LYS A 56 1.90 -43.16 -14.38
C LYS A 56 3.38 -43.11 -14.04
N ARG A 57 4.25 -42.76 -14.99
CA ARG A 57 5.69 -42.59 -14.70
C ARG A 57 5.93 -41.50 -13.65
N TRP A 58 5.23 -40.37 -13.75
CA TRP A 58 5.37 -39.27 -12.79
C TRP A 58 4.94 -39.63 -11.36
N GLN A 59 4.02 -40.58 -11.16
CA GLN A 59 3.68 -41.11 -9.83
C GLN A 59 4.86 -41.81 -9.13
N HIS A 60 5.86 -42.24 -9.91
CA HIS A 60 7.05 -42.95 -9.41
C HIS A 60 8.28 -42.04 -9.32
N GLU A 61 8.14 -40.78 -9.74
CA GLU A 61 9.21 -39.79 -9.64
C GLU A 61 9.25 -39.21 -8.23
N GLY A 62 10.46 -39.01 -7.70
CA GLY A 62 10.66 -38.45 -6.37
C GLY A 62 10.19 -36.99 -6.26
N PRO A 63 10.04 -36.48 -5.03
CA PRO A 63 9.65 -35.09 -4.80
C PRO A 63 10.67 -34.13 -5.44
N ARG A 64 10.16 -33.10 -6.11
CA ARG A 64 10.97 -32.04 -6.72
C ARG A 64 10.69 -30.71 -6.02
N ALA A 65 11.73 -29.88 -5.91
CA ALA A 65 11.60 -28.58 -5.25
C ALA A 65 10.56 -27.71 -5.97
N GLY A 66 9.68 -27.06 -5.21
CA GLY A 66 8.66 -26.16 -5.75
C GLY A 66 7.49 -26.84 -6.49
N LEU A 67 7.43 -28.17 -6.53
CA LEU A 67 6.32 -28.92 -7.14
C LEU A 67 5.56 -29.73 -6.07
N ALA A 68 4.26 -29.93 -6.28
CA ALA A 68 3.51 -30.92 -5.52
C ALA A 68 3.81 -32.32 -6.04
N ALA A 69 3.96 -33.29 -5.14
CA ALA A 69 4.21 -34.68 -5.50
C ALA A 69 2.96 -35.28 -6.17
N VAL A 70 3.14 -35.92 -7.32
CA VAL A 70 2.09 -36.70 -7.97
C VAL A 70 2.02 -38.06 -7.27
N VAL A 71 0.85 -38.40 -6.73
CA VAL A 71 0.63 -39.64 -6.00
C VAL A 71 -0.42 -40.48 -6.69
N PRO A 72 -0.40 -41.83 -6.51
CA PRO A 72 -1.47 -42.68 -7.01
C PRO A 72 -2.84 -42.21 -6.50
N ALA A 73 -3.86 -42.30 -7.35
CA ALA A 73 -5.22 -42.05 -6.90
C ALA A 73 -5.63 -43.04 -5.79
N ASP A 74 -6.70 -42.72 -5.06
CA ASP A 74 -7.30 -43.62 -4.07
C ASP A 74 -7.67 -44.98 -4.68
N THR A 75 -8.17 -45.91 -3.86
CA THR A 75 -8.57 -47.27 -4.27
C THR A 75 -9.49 -47.36 -5.50
N ALA A 76 -10.11 -46.26 -5.92
CA ALA A 76 -10.90 -46.14 -7.15
C ALA A 76 -10.08 -46.10 -8.45
N GLY A 77 -8.74 -45.95 -8.37
CA GLY A 77 -7.83 -45.93 -9.51
C GLY A 77 -7.78 -44.58 -10.24
N ASP A 78 -6.88 -44.49 -11.23
CA ASP A 78 -6.61 -43.22 -11.93
C ASP A 78 -7.64 -42.88 -13.03
N GLN A 79 -8.57 -43.79 -13.34
CA GLN A 79 -9.68 -43.56 -14.27
C GLN A 79 -10.99 -43.76 -13.53
N GLN A 80 -11.77 -42.69 -13.42
CA GLN A 80 -12.98 -42.68 -12.60
C GLN A 80 -14.14 -42.10 -13.39
N ARG A 81 -15.34 -42.62 -13.11
CA ARG A 81 -16.59 -42.03 -13.59
C ARG A 81 -17.16 -41.14 -12.50
N LEU A 82 -17.04 -39.83 -12.70
CA LEU A 82 -17.49 -38.81 -11.74
C LEU A 82 -18.55 -37.94 -12.42
N GLY A 83 -19.63 -37.61 -11.71
CA GLY A 83 -20.72 -36.82 -12.27
C GLY A 83 -21.29 -37.39 -13.58
N GLY A 84 -21.22 -38.71 -13.75
CA GLY A 84 -21.68 -39.41 -14.96
C GLY A 84 -20.70 -39.45 -16.14
N ARG A 85 -19.54 -38.77 -16.07
CA ARG A 85 -18.53 -38.69 -17.16
C ARG A 85 -17.21 -39.37 -16.75
N TRP A 86 -16.44 -39.84 -17.74
CA TRP A 86 -15.14 -40.47 -17.52
C TRP A 86 -14.01 -39.45 -17.48
N TYR A 87 -13.21 -39.50 -16.43
CA TYR A 87 -12.04 -38.66 -16.21
C TYR A 87 -10.80 -39.50 -15.96
N GLN A 88 -9.67 -39.00 -16.45
CA GLN A 88 -8.36 -39.34 -15.91
C GLN A 88 -8.12 -38.43 -14.70
N VAL A 89 -7.95 -39.05 -13.53
CA VAL A 89 -7.70 -38.36 -12.26
C VAL A 89 -6.20 -38.32 -12.02
N VAL A 90 -5.67 -37.11 -11.76
CA VAL A 90 -4.30 -36.91 -11.29
C VAL A 90 -4.37 -36.40 -9.86
N CYS A 91 -3.76 -37.11 -8.93
CA CYS A 91 -3.76 -36.77 -7.51
C CYS A 91 -2.41 -36.15 -7.12
N TYR A 92 -2.47 -35.08 -6.33
CA TYR A 92 -1.31 -34.38 -5.81
C TYR A 92 -1.36 -34.36 -4.29
N GLU A 93 -0.23 -34.61 -3.64
CA GLU A 93 -0.10 -34.44 -2.18
C GLU A 93 0.30 -33.00 -1.85
N THR A 94 -0.53 -32.31 -1.05
CA THR A 94 -0.27 -30.94 -0.63
C THR A 94 -1.07 -30.57 0.63
N ASP A 95 -0.43 -29.84 1.53
CA ASP A 95 -1.04 -29.23 2.72
C ASP A 95 -1.58 -27.80 2.46
N ALA A 96 -1.50 -27.31 1.22
CA ALA A 96 -1.94 -25.98 0.86
C ALA A 96 -3.44 -25.81 1.11
N ARG A 97 -3.80 -24.74 1.82
CA ARG A 97 -5.20 -24.38 2.09
C ARG A 97 -5.82 -23.48 1.03
N ARG A 98 -5.00 -22.87 0.18
CA ARG A 98 -5.42 -21.92 -0.84
C ARG A 98 -4.63 -22.09 -2.13
N SER A 99 -5.25 -21.80 -3.25
CA SER A 99 -4.62 -21.70 -4.58
C SER A 99 -4.30 -20.25 -4.91
N LEU A 100 -3.54 -20.02 -5.98
CA LEU A 100 -3.39 -18.68 -6.55
C LEU A 100 -4.73 -18.15 -7.07
N ALA A 101 -5.63 -19.01 -7.56
CA ALA A 101 -6.98 -18.62 -7.96
C ALA A 101 -7.77 -18.03 -6.77
N ASP A 102 -7.68 -18.66 -5.60
CA ASP A 102 -8.31 -18.17 -4.36
C ASP A 102 -7.68 -16.84 -3.93
N ALA A 103 -6.34 -16.73 -4.00
CA ALA A 103 -5.64 -15.52 -3.63
C ALA A 103 -5.96 -14.33 -4.56
N ILE A 104 -6.15 -14.55 -5.86
CA ILE A 104 -6.58 -13.52 -6.82
C ILE A 104 -8.04 -13.09 -6.56
N ALA A 105 -8.85 -13.96 -5.97
CA ALA A 105 -10.21 -13.65 -5.57
C ALA A 105 -10.30 -12.88 -4.23
N ASP A 106 -9.20 -12.76 -3.48
CA ASP A 106 -9.15 -12.04 -2.20
C ASP A 106 -9.66 -10.59 -2.34
N PRO A 107 -10.47 -10.09 -1.39
CA PRO A 107 -10.93 -8.70 -1.41
C PRO A 107 -9.77 -7.69 -1.32
N ASP A 108 -8.68 -8.02 -0.63
CA ASP A 108 -7.53 -7.14 -0.44
C ASP A 108 -6.65 -7.07 -1.71
N PRO A 109 -6.52 -5.89 -2.36
CA PRO A 109 -5.61 -5.69 -3.51
C PRO A 109 -4.16 -6.12 -3.25
N ALA A 110 -3.62 -5.83 -2.06
CA ALA A 110 -2.22 -6.09 -1.76
C ALA A 110 -1.92 -7.58 -1.67
N ARG A 111 -2.83 -8.35 -1.05
CA ARG A 111 -2.72 -9.83 -0.95
C ARG A 111 -2.81 -10.51 -2.31
N ARG A 112 -3.69 -10.00 -3.20
CA ARG A 112 -3.79 -10.48 -4.58
C ARG A 112 -2.45 -10.35 -5.30
N VAL A 113 -1.85 -9.16 -5.27
CA VAL A 113 -0.56 -8.90 -5.94
C VAL A 113 0.58 -9.69 -5.30
N GLU A 114 0.64 -9.77 -3.96
CA GLU A 114 1.65 -10.54 -3.24
C GLU A 114 1.70 -12.00 -3.67
N ALA A 115 0.55 -12.65 -3.83
CA ALA A 115 0.49 -14.05 -4.25
C ALA A 115 1.05 -14.25 -5.67
N VAL A 116 0.78 -13.32 -6.58
CA VAL A 116 1.33 -13.36 -7.95
C VAL A 116 2.84 -13.09 -7.97
N VAL A 117 3.32 -12.14 -7.15
CA VAL A 117 4.76 -11.89 -6.97
C VAL A 117 5.48 -13.15 -6.49
N ALA A 118 4.90 -13.86 -5.50
CA ALA A 118 5.46 -15.11 -5.02
C ALA A 118 5.53 -16.17 -6.12
N ALA A 119 4.46 -16.33 -6.92
CA ALA A 119 4.42 -17.26 -8.04
C ALA A 119 5.46 -16.93 -9.12
N LEU A 120 5.61 -15.65 -9.47
CA LEU A 120 6.64 -15.20 -10.42
C LEU A 120 8.05 -15.53 -9.90
N ARG A 121 8.32 -15.30 -8.61
CA ARG A 121 9.64 -15.62 -8.01
C ARG A 121 9.94 -17.12 -7.96
N ALA A 122 8.93 -17.98 -7.93
CA ALA A 122 9.11 -19.43 -7.98
C ALA A 122 9.25 -20.01 -9.39
N LEU A 123 8.82 -19.27 -10.42
CA LEU A 123 8.82 -19.72 -11.81
C LEU A 123 10.20 -20.21 -12.32
N PRO A 124 11.34 -19.55 -12.01
CA PRO A 124 12.66 -20.06 -12.40
C PRO A 124 12.95 -21.47 -11.86
N GLY A 125 12.60 -21.75 -10.60
CA GLY A 125 12.78 -23.08 -10.00
C GLY A 125 11.88 -24.14 -10.63
N TRP A 126 10.70 -23.75 -11.10
CA TRP A 126 9.84 -24.64 -11.89
C TRP A 126 10.44 -24.95 -13.26
N TRP A 127 11.06 -23.98 -13.93
CA TRP A 127 11.78 -24.21 -15.18
C TRP A 127 12.96 -25.15 -15.03
N GLU A 128 13.71 -25.04 -13.93
CA GLU A 128 14.80 -25.97 -13.62
C GLU A 128 14.28 -27.39 -13.39
N SER A 129 13.08 -27.52 -12.81
CA SER A 129 12.50 -28.81 -12.41
C SER A 129 11.70 -29.52 -13.51
N LEU A 130 11.00 -28.78 -14.38
CA LEU A 130 10.11 -29.33 -15.41
C LEU A 130 10.48 -28.93 -16.85
N GLY A 131 11.33 -27.92 -17.01
CA GLY A 131 11.50 -27.22 -18.28
C GLY A 131 10.43 -26.13 -18.51
N PRO A 132 10.60 -25.33 -19.57
CA PRO A 132 9.65 -24.27 -19.92
C PRO A 132 8.40 -24.81 -20.64
N GLY A 133 7.39 -23.95 -20.80
CA GLY A 133 6.18 -24.25 -21.57
C GLY A 133 5.08 -24.94 -20.76
N MET A 134 5.05 -24.69 -19.45
CA MET A 134 4.06 -25.20 -18.49
C MET A 134 2.71 -24.46 -18.59
N VAL A 135 2.74 -23.18 -18.94
CA VAL A 135 1.60 -22.23 -19.01
C VAL A 135 0.76 -22.30 -17.72
N PRO A 136 1.35 -21.95 -16.56
CA PRO A 136 0.73 -22.19 -15.27
C PRO A 136 -0.51 -21.30 -15.09
N MET A 137 -1.67 -21.91 -14.87
CA MET A 137 -2.90 -21.17 -14.52
C MET A 137 -3.02 -20.96 -13.01
N PRO A 138 -3.82 -19.98 -12.55
CA PRO A 138 -3.99 -19.73 -11.11
C PRO A 138 -4.45 -20.94 -10.30
N ALA A 139 -5.28 -21.82 -10.87
CA ALA A 139 -5.70 -23.04 -10.18
C ALA A 139 -4.56 -24.07 -10.08
N ASP A 140 -3.62 -24.09 -11.02
CA ASP A 140 -2.48 -25.01 -11.05
C ASP A 140 -1.45 -24.69 -9.95
N ILE A 141 -1.54 -23.54 -9.28
CA ILE A 141 -0.58 -23.10 -8.27
C ILE A 141 -1.25 -23.13 -6.90
N VAL A 142 -0.66 -23.90 -5.98
CA VAL A 142 -1.09 -23.96 -4.59
C VAL A 142 -0.13 -23.19 -3.69
N LEU A 143 -0.65 -22.52 -2.67
CA LEU A 143 0.15 -21.67 -1.77
C LEU A 143 0.30 -22.37 -0.42
N THR A 144 1.53 -22.78 -0.10
CA THR A 144 1.91 -23.40 1.18
C THR A 144 2.68 -22.42 2.04
N ASP A 145 2.90 -22.76 3.32
CA ASP A 145 3.75 -21.97 4.23
C ASP A 145 5.21 -21.89 3.74
N SER A 146 5.66 -22.92 3.00
CA SER A 146 6.99 -22.96 2.36
C SER A 146 7.09 -22.18 1.05
N GLY A 147 6.00 -21.56 0.59
CA GLY A 147 5.91 -20.85 -0.68
C GLY A 147 4.97 -21.51 -1.70
N PRO A 148 4.86 -20.94 -2.90
CA PRO A 148 4.00 -21.48 -3.95
C PRO A 148 4.57 -22.78 -4.51
N ARG A 149 3.70 -23.76 -4.75
CA ARG A 149 4.03 -25.01 -5.44
C ARG A 149 3.15 -25.15 -6.67
N LEU A 150 3.74 -25.60 -7.77
CA LEU A 150 3.00 -25.94 -8.98
C LEU A 150 2.43 -27.36 -8.83
N LEU A 151 1.19 -27.58 -9.26
CA LEU A 151 0.56 -28.88 -9.46
C LEU A 151 0.94 -29.38 -10.87
N PRO A 152 2.03 -30.15 -11.00
CA PRO A 152 2.68 -30.28 -12.29
C PRO A 152 1.85 -31.16 -13.24
N LEU A 153 1.98 -30.90 -14.54
CA LEU A 153 1.46 -31.74 -15.62
C LEU A 153 2.50 -31.77 -16.75
N PRO A 154 2.70 -32.89 -17.46
CA PRO A 154 3.60 -32.88 -18.60
C PRO A 154 3.15 -31.90 -19.69
N CYS A 155 4.13 -31.35 -20.42
CA CYS A 155 3.91 -30.29 -21.40
C CYS A 155 3.34 -30.83 -22.74
N TRP A 156 2.06 -31.22 -22.77
CA TRP A 156 1.38 -31.75 -23.96
C TRP A 156 0.83 -30.69 -24.93
N GLY A 157 1.40 -29.48 -24.98
CA GLY A 157 0.87 -28.40 -25.82
C GLY A 157 -0.50 -27.87 -25.37
N ALA A 158 -1.15 -27.05 -26.20
CA ALA A 158 -2.41 -26.37 -25.85
C ALA A 158 -3.59 -27.37 -25.71
N PRO A 159 -4.60 -27.08 -24.86
CA PRO A 159 -5.82 -27.87 -24.76
C PRO A 159 -6.58 -27.94 -26.09
N SER A 160 -7.48 -28.91 -26.26
CA SER A 160 -8.32 -28.94 -27.45
C SER A 160 -9.20 -27.69 -27.57
N PHE A 161 -9.63 -27.39 -28.79
CA PHE A 161 -10.55 -26.28 -29.05
C PHE A 161 -11.86 -26.41 -28.24
N THR A 162 -12.38 -27.63 -28.08
CA THR A 162 -13.56 -27.91 -27.26
C THR A 162 -13.33 -27.53 -25.80
N GLU A 163 -12.18 -27.88 -25.22
CA GLU A 163 -11.85 -27.52 -23.84
C GLU A 163 -11.65 -26.01 -23.65
N LEU A 164 -11.07 -25.33 -24.63
CA LEU A 164 -10.94 -23.87 -24.62
C LEU A 164 -12.31 -23.17 -24.65
N LEU A 165 -13.25 -23.68 -25.46
CA LEU A 165 -14.60 -23.12 -25.53
C LEU A 165 -15.45 -23.43 -24.29
N SER A 166 -15.22 -24.58 -23.64
CA SER A 166 -15.95 -24.97 -22.43
C SER A 166 -15.62 -24.13 -21.19
N ALA A 167 -14.43 -23.50 -21.17
CA ALA A 167 -13.91 -22.77 -20.02
C ALA A 167 -13.20 -21.48 -20.48
N PRO A 168 -13.92 -20.34 -20.52
CA PRO A 168 -13.39 -19.04 -20.97
C PRO A 168 -12.09 -18.62 -20.26
N GLU A 169 -11.94 -19.00 -18.99
CA GLU A 169 -10.75 -18.73 -18.18
C GLU A 169 -9.46 -19.26 -18.83
N ARG A 170 -9.49 -20.43 -19.49
CA ARG A 170 -8.30 -20.99 -20.17
C ARG A 170 -7.82 -20.09 -21.30
N VAL A 171 -8.74 -19.42 -21.97
CA VAL A 171 -8.45 -18.51 -23.08
C VAL A 171 -7.76 -17.23 -22.59
N LEU A 172 -8.04 -16.77 -21.37
CA LEU A 172 -7.41 -15.57 -20.79
C LEU A 172 -5.92 -15.74 -20.56
N HIS A 173 -5.49 -16.95 -20.21
CA HIS A 173 -4.09 -17.28 -19.94
C HIS A 173 -3.36 -17.84 -21.18
N LEU A 174 -4.03 -17.89 -22.33
CA LEU A 174 -3.47 -18.39 -23.58
C LEU A 174 -2.75 -17.28 -24.36
N ALA A 175 -1.48 -17.47 -24.69
CA ALA A 175 -0.75 -16.52 -25.53
C ALA A 175 -1.39 -16.40 -26.94
N PRO A 176 -1.37 -15.23 -27.60
CA PRO A 176 -1.91 -15.02 -28.94
C PRO A 176 -1.37 -15.99 -29.98
N GLY A 177 -0.09 -16.36 -29.89
CA GLY A 177 0.52 -17.36 -30.76
C GLY A 177 -0.17 -18.73 -30.63
N LEU A 178 -0.36 -19.19 -29.39
CA LEU A 178 -1.07 -20.43 -29.08
C LEU A 178 -2.55 -20.36 -29.47
N ALA A 179 -3.20 -19.21 -29.27
CA ALA A 179 -4.58 -18.98 -29.71
C ALA A 179 -4.73 -19.03 -31.24
N ARG A 180 -3.68 -18.70 -32.00
CA ARG A 180 -3.60 -18.87 -33.46
C ARG A 180 -3.22 -20.29 -33.89
N GLY A 181 -3.00 -21.21 -32.95
CA GLY A 181 -2.67 -22.61 -33.23
C GLY A 181 -1.17 -22.91 -33.32
N GLN A 182 -0.29 -22.03 -32.83
CA GLN A 182 1.12 -22.38 -32.68
C GLN A 182 1.28 -23.46 -31.60
N THR A 183 2.20 -24.40 -31.82
CA THR A 183 2.44 -25.54 -30.94
C THR A 183 3.68 -25.40 -30.06
N ALA A 184 4.60 -24.51 -30.44
CA ALA A 184 5.79 -24.21 -29.65
C ALA A 184 5.38 -23.48 -28.37
N VAL A 185 5.83 -24.01 -27.23
CA VAL A 185 5.66 -23.40 -25.91
C VAL A 185 7.04 -23.24 -25.28
N GLY A 186 7.26 -22.12 -24.60
CA GLY A 186 8.52 -21.80 -23.94
C GLY A 186 8.31 -20.87 -22.75
N ARG A 187 9.39 -20.18 -22.38
CA ARG A 187 9.41 -19.28 -21.21
C ARG A 187 8.45 -18.10 -21.37
N GLU A 188 8.29 -17.59 -22.60
CA GLU A 188 7.43 -16.43 -22.88
C GLU A 188 5.95 -16.74 -22.61
N GLU A 189 5.49 -17.95 -22.92
CA GLU A 189 4.12 -18.38 -22.64
C GLU A 189 3.86 -18.55 -21.14
N ASP A 190 4.87 -19.02 -20.38
CA ASP A 190 4.77 -19.15 -18.93
C ASP A 190 4.66 -17.78 -18.25
N VAL A 191 5.50 -16.83 -18.66
CA VAL A 191 5.45 -15.44 -18.17
C VAL A 191 4.13 -14.79 -18.56
N PHE A 192 3.64 -15.00 -19.78
CA PHE A 192 2.35 -14.48 -20.21
C PHE A 192 1.20 -15.00 -19.34
N ALA A 193 1.17 -16.29 -19.01
CA ALA A 193 0.11 -16.87 -18.20
C ALA A 193 0.05 -16.21 -16.80
N LEU A 194 1.20 -15.93 -16.18
CA LEU A 194 1.29 -15.23 -14.91
C LEU A 194 1.03 -13.71 -15.04
N ALA A 195 1.40 -13.08 -16.15
CA ALA A 195 1.05 -11.68 -16.41
C ALA A 195 -0.48 -11.51 -16.58
N ALA A 196 -1.14 -12.45 -17.27
CA ALA A 196 -2.59 -12.49 -17.35
C ALA A 196 -3.24 -12.70 -15.97
N ALA A 197 -2.62 -13.54 -15.11
CA ALA A 197 -3.05 -13.68 -13.71
C ALA A 197 -2.89 -12.36 -12.93
N ALA A 198 -1.77 -11.66 -13.11
CA ALA A 198 -1.50 -10.36 -12.48
C ALA A 198 -2.53 -9.31 -12.87
N LEU A 199 -2.96 -9.24 -14.13
CA LEU A 199 -4.00 -8.30 -14.57
C LEU A 199 -5.32 -8.50 -13.80
N ARG A 200 -5.66 -9.73 -13.42
CA ARG A 200 -6.86 -10.05 -12.62
C ARG A 200 -6.77 -9.55 -11.18
N CYS A 201 -5.58 -9.21 -10.70
CA CYS A 201 -5.40 -8.55 -9.40
C CYS A 201 -5.95 -7.12 -9.40
N PHE A 202 -6.03 -6.45 -10.56
CA PHE A 202 -6.45 -5.05 -10.65
C PHE A 202 -7.85 -4.89 -11.28
N GLY A 203 -8.17 -5.76 -12.24
CA GLY A 203 -9.39 -5.68 -13.05
C GLY A 203 -10.32 -6.87 -12.95
N THR A 204 -11.51 -6.73 -13.52
CA THR A 204 -12.47 -7.82 -13.72
C THR A 204 -12.31 -8.44 -15.10
N SER A 205 -12.55 -9.76 -15.23
CA SER A 205 -12.50 -10.43 -16.53
C SER A 205 -13.55 -9.87 -17.49
N PRO A 206 -13.18 -9.49 -18.74
CA PRO A 206 -14.02 -8.64 -19.58
C PRO A 206 -15.13 -9.38 -20.34
N ASP A 207 -15.06 -10.68 -20.57
CA ASP A 207 -16.06 -11.41 -21.37
C ASP A 207 -16.25 -12.85 -20.82
N THR A 208 -17.49 -13.34 -20.74
CA THR A 208 -17.80 -14.75 -20.40
C THR A 208 -17.96 -15.64 -21.64
N ASP A 209 -17.95 -15.05 -22.84
CA ASP A 209 -18.03 -15.76 -24.11
C ASP A 209 -16.63 -16.21 -24.56
N ALA A 210 -16.40 -17.53 -24.51
CA ALA A 210 -15.12 -18.13 -24.87
C ALA A 210 -14.74 -17.92 -26.35
N ALA A 211 -15.70 -17.92 -27.28
CA ALA A 211 -15.40 -17.76 -28.70
C ALA A 211 -14.93 -16.34 -29.01
N ARG A 212 -15.62 -15.35 -28.42
CA ARG A 212 -15.22 -13.94 -28.53
C ARG A 212 -13.88 -13.68 -27.85
N LEU A 213 -13.65 -14.24 -26.66
CA LEU A 213 -12.36 -14.15 -25.99
C LEU A 213 -11.25 -14.74 -26.85
N LEU A 214 -11.47 -15.92 -27.45
CA LEU A 214 -10.45 -16.59 -28.25
C LEU A 214 -10.09 -15.77 -29.48
N HIS A 215 -11.09 -15.19 -30.15
CA HIS A 215 -10.85 -14.28 -31.26
C HIS A 215 -10.03 -13.06 -30.84
N ARG A 216 -10.37 -12.42 -29.71
CA ARG A 216 -9.62 -11.25 -29.19
C ARG A 216 -8.19 -11.60 -28.81
N THR A 217 -8.00 -12.72 -28.11
CA THR A 217 -6.69 -13.23 -27.72
C THR A 217 -5.85 -13.54 -28.95
N ALA A 218 -6.40 -14.20 -29.97
CA ALA A 218 -5.71 -14.45 -31.23
C ALA A 218 -5.34 -13.15 -31.95
N CYS A 219 -6.16 -12.10 -31.87
CA CYS A 219 -5.84 -10.78 -32.41
C CYS A 219 -4.92 -9.93 -31.51
N ALA A 220 -4.49 -10.45 -30.35
CA ALA A 220 -3.68 -9.75 -29.35
C ALA A 220 -4.27 -8.40 -28.91
N VAL A 221 -5.61 -8.32 -28.83
CA VAL A 221 -6.31 -7.09 -28.45
C VAL A 221 -6.23 -6.91 -26.94
N ALA A 222 -5.72 -5.76 -26.47
CA ALA A 222 -5.63 -5.51 -25.04
C ALA A 222 -7.01 -5.54 -24.36
N PRO A 223 -7.06 -5.93 -23.08
CA PRO A 223 -8.11 -5.47 -22.21
C PRO A 223 -7.96 -3.95 -22.04
N TRP A 224 -8.93 -3.14 -22.51
CA TRP A 224 -8.90 -1.67 -22.37
C TRP A 224 -10.04 -1.16 -21.47
N GLY A 225 -9.79 -0.05 -20.75
CA GLY A 225 -10.80 0.78 -20.10
C GLY A 225 -11.06 0.51 -18.62
N GLU A 226 -12.23 0.95 -18.11
CA GLU A 226 -12.67 0.87 -16.71
C GLU A 226 -12.60 -0.55 -16.11
N ARG A 227 -12.62 -1.58 -16.96
CA ARG A 227 -12.54 -3.00 -16.59
C ARG A 227 -11.20 -3.39 -15.96
N LEU A 228 -10.11 -2.69 -16.29
CA LEU A 228 -8.76 -2.94 -15.75
C LEU A 228 -8.58 -2.47 -14.31
N HIS A 229 -9.34 -1.45 -13.90
CA HIS A 229 -9.27 -0.87 -12.56
C HIS A 229 -10.51 -1.12 -11.72
N GLY A 230 -11.48 -1.88 -12.25
CA GLY A 230 -12.79 -2.06 -11.63
C GLY A 230 -12.76 -2.65 -10.22
N ARG A 231 -11.64 -3.26 -9.80
CA ARG A 231 -11.46 -3.84 -8.45
C ARG A 231 -10.58 -3.00 -7.52
N LEU A 232 -10.13 -1.82 -7.94
CA LEU A 232 -9.31 -0.92 -7.12
C LEU A 232 -10.12 0.30 -6.65
N PRO A 233 -9.93 0.75 -5.40
CA PRO A 233 -10.36 2.07 -4.92
C PRO A 233 -9.85 3.20 -5.81
N VAL A 234 -10.51 4.36 -5.78
CA VAL A 234 -10.24 5.46 -6.70
C VAL A 234 -8.81 6.00 -6.50
N TRP A 235 -8.37 6.14 -5.25
CA TRP A 235 -7.03 6.65 -4.95
C TRP A 235 -5.92 5.72 -5.48
N MET A 236 -6.09 4.40 -5.40
CA MET A 236 -5.09 3.42 -5.89
C MET A 236 -4.90 3.53 -7.41
N ARG A 237 -5.95 3.92 -8.15
CA ARG A 237 -5.84 4.16 -9.60
C ARG A 237 -4.97 5.37 -9.94
N ARG A 238 -4.79 6.29 -9.00
CA ARG A 238 -3.94 7.48 -9.14
C ARG A 238 -2.49 7.22 -8.77
N ALA A 239 -2.21 6.14 -8.03
CA ALA A 239 -0.86 5.78 -7.62
C ALA A 239 0.02 5.42 -8.83
N GLY A 240 1.12 6.16 -9.02
CA GLY A 240 2.06 6.00 -10.14
C GLY A 240 2.57 4.56 -10.32
N PRO A 241 3.07 3.88 -9.28
CA PRO A 241 3.57 2.50 -9.39
C PRO A 241 2.51 1.50 -9.88
N ILE A 242 1.25 1.69 -9.49
CA ILE A 242 0.13 0.82 -9.91
C ILE A 242 -0.19 1.06 -11.40
N ARG A 243 -0.22 2.32 -11.84
CA ARG A 243 -0.43 2.65 -13.25
C ARG A 243 0.69 2.10 -14.14
N ALA A 244 1.94 2.30 -13.74
CA ALA A 244 3.10 1.84 -14.49
C ALA A 244 3.09 0.32 -14.68
N VAL A 245 2.83 -0.47 -13.62
CA VAL A 245 2.80 -1.93 -13.76
C VAL A 245 1.61 -2.41 -14.61
N LEU A 246 0.49 -1.68 -14.60
CA LEU A 246 -0.66 -2.02 -15.44
C LEU A 246 -0.38 -1.78 -16.92
N GLU A 247 0.31 -0.68 -17.26
CA GLU A 247 0.80 -0.42 -18.61
C GLU A 247 1.76 -1.54 -19.06
N ASP A 248 2.73 -1.90 -18.22
CA ASP A 248 3.68 -2.99 -18.49
C ASP A 248 2.95 -4.34 -18.72
N LEU A 249 1.96 -4.68 -17.89
CA LEU A 249 1.18 -5.92 -18.02
C LEU A 249 0.31 -5.94 -19.28
N CYS A 250 -0.30 -4.80 -19.65
CA CYS A 250 -1.05 -4.66 -20.89
C CYS A 250 -0.14 -4.83 -22.11
N GLU A 251 1.07 -4.27 -22.09
CA GLU A 251 2.06 -4.46 -23.14
C GLU A 251 2.45 -5.95 -23.25
N LEU A 252 2.83 -6.59 -22.14
CA LEU A 252 3.19 -8.01 -22.11
C LEU A 252 2.07 -8.92 -22.61
N THR A 253 0.81 -8.55 -22.36
CA THR A 253 -0.34 -9.35 -22.76
C THR A 253 -0.85 -9.08 -24.17
N THR A 254 -0.28 -8.11 -24.90
CA THR A 254 -0.69 -7.76 -26.27
C THR A 254 0.43 -7.72 -27.29
N ALA A 255 1.68 -7.55 -26.87
CA ALA A 255 2.79 -7.41 -27.81
C ALA A 255 2.97 -8.69 -28.64
N PRO A 256 3.12 -8.57 -29.99
CA PRO A 256 3.28 -9.71 -30.89
C PRO A 256 4.66 -10.37 -30.79
N ARG A 257 5.66 -9.72 -30.17
CA ARG A 257 6.97 -10.31 -29.84
C ARG A 257 7.32 -9.93 -28.41
N ARG A 258 7.46 -10.93 -27.56
CA ARG A 258 7.76 -10.77 -26.14
C ARG A 258 9.23 -11.09 -25.96
N GLY A 259 10.10 -10.16 -26.33
CA GLY A 259 11.53 -10.32 -26.07
C GLY A 259 11.76 -10.69 -24.60
N GLY A 260 12.76 -11.55 -24.36
CA GLY A 260 13.05 -12.23 -23.08
C GLY A 260 12.75 -11.39 -21.84
N THR A 261 11.51 -11.48 -21.37
CA THR A 261 11.02 -10.67 -20.26
C THR A 261 11.68 -11.16 -18.99
N ASP A 262 12.41 -10.26 -18.32
CA ASP A 262 13.01 -10.57 -17.03
C ASP A 262 11.90 -10.72 -15.98
N ILE A 263 11.71 -11.96 -15.50
CA ILE A 263 10.75 -12.28 -14.45
C ILE A 263 11.02 -11.47 -13.19
N THR A 264 12.30 -11.27 -12.86
CA THR A 264 12.72 -10.57 -11.66
C THR A 264 12.23 -9.12 -11.73
N TRP A 265 12.44 -8.48 -12.89
CA TRP A 265 11.93 -7.15 -13.16
C TRP A 265 10.41 -7.07 -13.00
N LEU A 266 9.64 -8.01 -13.56
CA LEU A 266 8.17 -8.00 -13.44
C LEU A 266 7.72 -8.21 -11.99
N ALA A 267 8.34 -9.15 -11.28
CA ALA A 267 8.06 -9.40 -9.86
C ALA A 267 8.35 -8.14 -9.00
N ASP A 268 9.44 -7.44 -9.27
CA ASP A 268 9.81 -6.22 -8.54
C ASP A 268 8.92 -5.01 -8.91
N ARG A 269 8.44 -4.92 -10.15
CA ARG A 269 7.42 -3.94 -10.55
C ARG A 269 6.11 -4.17 -9.82
N LEU A 270 5.63 -5.42 -9.75
CA LEU A 270 4.45 -5.79 -8.98
C LEU A 270 4.63 -5.58 -7.49
N GLN A 271 5.81 -5.87 -6.93
CA GLN A 271 6.10 -5.61 -5.52
C GLN A 271 6.07 -4.10 -5.21
N ARG A 272 6.59 -3.25 -6.09
CA ARG A 272 6.47 -1.78 -5.93
C ARG A 272 5.02 -1.33 -5.99
N ALA A 273 4.23 -1.87 -6.91
CA ALA A 273 2.80 -1.59 -6.97
C ALA A 273 2.07 -2.03 -5.70
N ARG A 274 2.38 -3.21 -5.16
CA ARG A 274 1.85 -3.69 -3.86
C ARG A 274 2.21 -2.73 -2.72
N ASN A 275 3.46 -2.29 -2.62
CA ASN A 275 3.88 -1.38 -1.57
C ASN A 275 3.12 -0.04 -1.65
N ALA A 276 2.78 0.41 -2.87
CA ALA A 276 1.97 1.59 -3.11
C ALA A 276 0.45 1.40 -2.87
N MET A 277 0.01 0.21 -2.46
CA MET A 277 -1.37 -0.04 -2.01
C MET A 277 -1.57 0.23 -0.51
N ASP A 278 -0.49 0.49 0.24
CA ASP A 278 -0.59 1.08 1.57
C ASP A 278 -0.67 2.60 1.44
N PRO A 279 -1.72 3.26 1.96
CA PRO A 279 -1.94 4.69 1.73
C PRO A 279 -0.87 5.56 2.38
N VAL A 280 -0.37 5.19 3.56
CA VAL A 280 0.67 5.96 4.26
C VAL A 280 1.99 5.84 3.50
N ALA A 281 2.40 4.62 3.15
CA ALA A 281 3.62 4.38 2.39
C ALA A 281 3.57 5.03 1.00
N ALA A 282 2.41 5.02 0.33
CA ALA A 282 2.25 5.66 -0.98
C ALA A 282 2.43 7.19 -0.92
N VAL A 283 1.81 7.83 0.07
CA VAL A 283 1.95 9.28 0.28
C VAL A 283 3.39 9.64 0.72
N GLN A 284 3.97 8.87 1.64
CA GLN A 284 5.35 9.06 2.10
C GLN A 284 6.36 8.90 0.95
N ALA A 285 6.15 7.94 0.05
CA ALA A 285 7.04 7.73 -1.09
C ALA A 285 7.06 8.94 -2.03
N LEU A 286 5.90 9.56 -2.29
CA LEU A 286 5.82 10.79 -3.10
C LEU A 286 6.48 11.98 -2.41
N ARG A 287 6.25 12.13 -1.09
CA ARG A 287 6.92 13.14 -0.28
C ARG A 287 8.44 13.00 -0.33
N ALA A 288 8.95 11.79 -0.13
CA ALA A 288 10.38 11.48 -0.16
C ALA A 288 11.00 11.64 -1.56
N ALA A 289 10.20 11.52 -2.62
CA ALA A 289 10.62 11.80 -3.99
C ALA A 289 10.67 13.30 -4.33
N GLY A 290 10.32 14.18 -3.38
CA GLY A 290 10.30 15.63 -3.59
C GLY A 290 9.06 16.12 -4.34
N GLU A 291 7.95 15.39 -4.27
CA GLU A 291 6.69 15.73 -4.95
C GLU A 291 5.56 16.00 -3.93
N PRO A 292 5.68 17.04 -3.07
CA PRO A 292 4.74 17.27 -1.97
C PRO A 292 3.31 17.57 -2.45
N ASP A 293 3.14 18.29 -3.55
CA ASP A 293 1.81 18.57 -4.12
C ASP A 293 1.09 17.28 -4.57
N GLN A 294 1.84 16.35 -5.17
CA GLN A 294 1.28 15.05 -5.57
C GLN A 294 0.99 14.18 -4.35
N ALA A 295 1.86 14.22 -3.33
CA ALA A 295 1.66 13.52 -2.08
C ALA A 295 0.37 14.00 -1.37
N LEU A 296 0.16 15.31 -1.27
CA LEU A 296 -1.03 15.91 -0.68
C LEU A 296 -2.29 15.58 -1.49
N SER A 297 -2.23 15.67 -2.83
CA SER A 297 -3.33 15.29 -3.72
C SER A 297 -3.72 13.81 -3.59
N LEU A 298 -2.73 12.92 -3.47
CA LEU A 298 -2.97 11.49 -3.23
C LEU A 298 -3.58 11.26 -1.85
N ALA A 299 -3.06 11.92 -0.82
CA ALA A 299 -3.59 11.82 0.54
C ALA A 299 -5.06 12.27 0.61
N GLN A 300 -5.40 13.40 0.00
CA GLN A 300 -6.78 13.86 -0.13
C GLN A 300 -7.65 12.83 -0.86
N ALA A 301 -7.15 12.19 -1.92
CA ALA A 301 -7.89 11.14 -2.62
C ALA A 301 -8.14 9.91 -1.75
N VAL A 302 -7.18 9.51 -0.90
CA VAL A 302 -7.37 8.45 0.10
C VAL A 302 -8.48 8.84 1.09
N LEU A 303 -8.46 10.08 1.58
CA LEU A 303 -9.40 10.60 2.57
C LEU A 303 -10.83 10.77 2.06
N VAL A 304 -11.04 10.76 0.74
CA VAL A 304 -12.38 10.69 0.13
C VAL A 304 -13.02 9.32 0.31
N ASP A 305 -12.21 8.25 0.25
CA ASP A 305 -12.70 6.87 0.40
C ASP A 305 -12.99 6.51 1.88
N GLY A 306 -12.40 7.24 2.83
CA GLY A 306 -12.71 7.13 4.26
C GLY A 306 -11.73 7.88 5.16
N PRO A 307 -12.08 8.13 6.44
CA PRO A 307 -11.16 8.74 7.39
C PRO A 307 -10.02 7.76 7.74
N HIS A 308 -8.79 8.22 7.57
CA HIS A 308 -7.57 7.49 7.93
C HIS A 308 -6.69 8.39 8.79
N TYR A 309 -6.60 8.11 10.10
CA TYR A 309 -5.88 8.96 11.06
C TYR A 309 -4.43 9.24 10.63
N ASP A 310 -3.65 8.19 10.34
CA ASP A 310 -2.24 8.37 10.01
C ASP A 310 -2.04 9.15 8.69
N VAL A 311 -3.00 9.03 7.75
CA VAL A 311 -3.00 9.81 6.50
C VAL A 311 -3.39 11.27 6.77
N LEU A 312 -4.34 11.54 7.68
CA LEU A 312 -4.70 12.91 8.08
C LEU A 312 -3.51 13.64 8.69
N VAL A 313 -2.82 12.99 9.62
CA VAL A 313 -1.62 13.55 10.27
C VAL A 313 -0.53 13.79 9.21
N LEU A 314 -0.22 12.79 8.37
CA LEU A 314 0.79 12.94 7.32
C LEU A 314 0.44 14.04 6.31
N ALA A 315 -0.82 14.13 5.88
CA ALA A 315 -1.28 15.16 4.96
C ALA A 315 -1.15 16.55 5.59
N ALA A 316 -1.47 16.69 6.88
CA ALA A 316 -1.26 17.93 7.60
C ALA A 316 0.22 18.31 7.65
N THR A 317 1.11 17.35 7.95
CA THR A 317 2.56 17.58 7.95
C THR A 317 3.06 18.06 6.60
N ILE A 318 2.64 17.42 5.50
CA ILE A 318 2.98 17.87 4.14
C ILE A 318 2.44 19.28 3.88
N ALA A 319 1.18 19.53 4.26
CA ALA A 319 0.53 20.81 4.03
C ALA A 319 1.32 21.97 4.67
N TYR A 320 1.74 21.84 5.93
CA TYR A 320 2.47 22.92 6.59
C TYR A 320 3.97 22.94 6.30
N GLN A 321 4.66 21.80 6.22
CA GLN A 321 6.13 21.77 6.06
C GLN A 321 6.56 21.96 4.61
N ASP A 322 5.81 21.41 3.66
CA ASP A 322 6.28 21.29 2.28
C ASP A 322 5.53 22.21 1.32
N THR A 323 4.26 22.54 1.61
CA THR A 323 3.42 23.39 0.73
C THR A 323 3.08 24.77 1.33
N ALA A 324 3.58 25.08 2.54
CA ALA A 324 3.32 26.33 3.26
C ALA A 324 1.81 26.67 3.42
N ALA A 325 1.00 25.66 3.68
CA ALA A 325 -0.46 25.75 3.84
C ALA A 325 -0.91 25.40 5.28
N PRO A 326 -0.57 26.23 6.30
CA PRO A 326 -0.82 25.91 7.71
C PRO A 326 -2.30 25.82 8.08
N LEU A 327 -3.19 26.56 7.41
CA LEU A 327 -4.64 26.52 7.67
C LEU A 327 -5.26 25.20 7.20
N GLU A 328 -4.80 24.69 6.06
CA GLU A 328 -5.18 23.36 5.58
C GLU A 328 -4.68 22.28 6.56
N ALA A 329 -3.44 22.41 7.03
CA ALA A 329 -2.88 21.50 8.03
C ALA A 329 -3.73 21.45 9.31
N LEU A 330 -4.11 22.60 9.88
CA LEU A 330 -4.98 22.63 11.07
C LEU A 330 -6.35 21.99 10.81
N THR A 331 -6.93 22.21 9.64
CA THR A 331 -8.21 21.58 9.26
C THR A 331 -8.10 20.05 9.16
N LEU A 332 -6.99 19.55 8.62
CA LEU A 332 -6.71 18.11 8.54
C LEU A 332 -6.46 17.51 9.93
N LEU A 333 -5.78 18.23 10.82
CA LEU A 333 -5.51 17.80 12.19
C LEU A 333 -6.77 17.81 13.05
N ASP A 334 -7.65 18.79 12.89
CA ASP A 334 -8.97 18.80 13.56
C ASP A 334 -9.76 17.52 13.19
N ARG A 335 -9.74 17.13 11.91
CA ARG A 335 -10.35 15.87 11.44
C ARG A 335 -9.65 14.63 12.01
N ALA A 336 -8.33 14.67 12.24
CA ALA A 336 -7.59 13.57 12.86
C ALA A 336 -8.02 13.40 14.32
N VAL A 337 -8.14 14.50 15.06
CA VAL A 337 -8.66 14.53 16.43
C VAL A 337 -10.09 14.02 16.49
N GLU A 338 -10.95 14.39 15.53
CA GLU A 338 -12.31 13.86 15.46
C GLU A 338 -12.35 12.35 15.19
N ALA A 339 -11.40 11.84 14.39
CA ALA A 339 -11.32 10.42 14.07
C ALA A 339 -10.81 9.56 15.25
N ASP A 340 -9.83 10.07 16.01
CA ASP A 340 -9.30 9.40 17.20
C ASP A 340 -8.83 10.44 18.26
N PRO A 341 -9.69 10.81 19.21
CA PRO A 341 -9.38 11.84 20.23
C PRO A 341 -8.36 11.41 21.29
N GLU A 342 -8.04 10.12 21.40
CA GLU A 342 -7.13 9.60 22.43
C GLU A 342 -5.66 9.62 21.95
N ARG A 343 -5.45 9.73 20.64
CA ARG A 343 -4.12 9.79 20.05
C ARG A 343 -3.54 11.21 20.14
N VAL A 344 -2.34 11.29 20.71
CA VAL A 344 -1.69 12.57 21.07
C VAL A 344 -0.98 13.23 19.89
N GLU A 345 -0.70 12.47 18.83
CA GLU A 345 0.11 12.93 17.69
C GLU A 345 -0.57 14.08 16.94
N ALA A 346 -1.89 14.06 16.76
CA ALA A 346 -2.61 15.14 16.10
C ALA A 346 -2.56 16.44 16.93
N TYR A 347 -2.66 16.35 18.25
CA TYR A 347 -2.51 17.51 19.15
C TYR A 347 -1.07 18.04 19.15
N GLU A 348 -0.07 17.16 19.08
CA GLU A 348 1.33 17.57 18.99
C GLU A 348 1.58 18.35 17.69
N GLU A 349 1.09 17.82 16.55
CA GLU A 349 1.22 18.50 15.26
C GLU A 349 0.43 19.82 15.21
N GLN A 350 -0.75 19.92 15.85
CA GLN A 350 -1.46 21.21 15.99
C GLN A 350 -0.58 22.26 16.69
N MET A 351 0.11 21.87 17.77
CA MET A 351 1.04 22.77 18.47
C MET A 351 2.27 23.11 17.62
N SER A 352 2.77 22.17 16.81
CA SER A 352 3.88 22.42 15.87
C SER A 352 3.50 23.43 14.78
N VAL A 353 2.30 23.30 14.19
CA VAL A 353 1.81 24.24 13.18
C VAL A 353 1.73 25.66 13.74
N VAL A 354 1.18 25.83 14.94
CA VAL A 354 1.02 27.15 15.59
C VAL A 354 2.35 27.78 16.03
N ALA A 355 3.35 26.94 16.32
CA ALA A 355 4.69 27.41 16.65
C ALA A 355 5.35 28.16 15.48
N ILE A 356 5.03 27.78 14.24
CA ILE A 356 5.48 28.49 13.04
C ILE A 356 4.71 29.82 12.98
N GLY A 357 5.38 30.93 13.30
CA GLY A 357 4.76 32.26 13.39
C GLY A 357 4.01 32.72 12.13
N GLU A 358 4.25 32.06 10.99
CA GLU A 358 3.58 32.28 9.72
C GLU A 358 2.07 32.07 9.78
N VAL A 359 1.54 31.18 10.63
CA VAL A 359 0.07 31.00 10.74
C VAL A 359 -0.62 32.31 11.06
N TRP A 360 -0.07 33.06 12.02
CA TRP A 360 -0.65 34.35 12.39
C TRP A 360 -0.36 35.44 11.35
N ALA A 361 0.79 35.40 10.67
CA ALA A 361 1.03 36.31 9.55
C ALA A 361 0.02 36.08 8.40
N THR A 362 -0.25 34.82 8.05
CA THR A 362 -1.23 34.39 7.06
C THR A 362 -2.66 34.75 7.48
N VAL A 363 -3.00 34.54 8.75
CA VAL A 363 -4.31 34.92 9.31
C VAL A 363 -4.44 36.46 9.30
N GLN A 364 -3.42 37.25 9.64
CA GLN A 364 -3.46 38.71 9.54
C GLN A 364 -3.58 39.21 8.09
N THR A 365 -2.93 38.56 7.11
CA THR A 365 -2.99 38.94 5.69
C THR A 365 -4.28 38.51 5.00
N LEU A 366 -4.81 37.32 5.28
CA LEU A 366 -6.07 36.85 4.71
C LEU A 366 -7.29 37.51 5.35
N LEU A 367 -7.17 37.99 6.60
CA LEU A 367 -8.28 38.56 7.38
C LEU A 367 -8.30 40.09 7.42
N SER A 368 -7.43 40.80 6.69
CA SER A 368 -7.46 42.27 6.67
C SER A 368 -8.76 42.83 6.07
N ASP A 369 -9.51 42.05 5.28
CA ASP A 369 -10.74 42.50 4.61
C ASP A 369 -11.98 41.60 4.77
N ALA A 370 -11.89 40.39 5.36
CA ALA A 370 -13.06 39.51 5.51
C ALA A 370 -12.85 38.40 6.58
N ILE A 371 -13.48 38.53 7.76
CA ILE A 371 -14.20 37.50 8.57
C ILE A 371 -14.25 37.89 10.07
N ASP A 372 -15.42 37.61 10.68
CA ASP A 372 -15.82 37.67 12.09
C ASP A 372 -14.84 37.04 13.12
N ASP A 373 -14.89 37.53 14.37
CA ASP A 373 -14.33 36.99 15.64
C ASP A 373 -14.50 35.47 15.87
N SER A 374 -15.19 34.74 15.00
CA SER A 374 -15.43 33.30 15.09
C SER A 374 -14.19 32.44 14.79
N PHE A 375 -13.34 32.86 13.84
CA PHE A 375 -12.16 32.08 13.46
C PHE A 375 -11.05 32.13 14.51
N THR A 376 -10.75 33.33 15.03
CA THR A 376 -9.77 33.54 16.11
C THR A 376 -10.15 32.76 17.37
N ARG A 377 -11.44 32.78 17.74
CA ARG A 377 -11.97 31.95 18.84
C ARG A 377 -11.79 30.45 18.61
N ARG A 378 -11.98 29.97 17.37
CA ARG A 378 -11.77 28.55 17.04
C ARG A 378 -10.29 28.19 17.16
N LEU A 379 -9.39 29.03 16.63
CA LEU A 379 -7.95 28.80 16.73
C LEU A 379 -7.49 28.78 18.20
N ASP A 380 -7.93 29.73 19.03
CA ASP A 380 -7.63 29.73 20.47
C ASP A 380 -8.14 28.45 21.14
N ALA A 381 -9.37 28.02 20.85
CA ALA A 381 -9.92 26.78 21.39
C ALA A 381 -9.12 25.54 20.96
N THR A 382 -8.69 25.46 19.69
CA THR A 382 -7.85 24.37 19.18
C THR A 382 -6.51 24.34 19.88
N VAL A 383 -5.80 25.48 19.98
CA VAL A 383 -4.48 25.56 20.64
C VAL A 383 -4.58 25.20 22.13
N GLN A 384 -5.58 25.74 22.83
CA GLN A 384 -5.81 25.44 24.24
C GLN A 384 -6.09 23.95 24.44
N THR A 385 -6.97 23.37 23.63
CA THR A 385 -7.32 21.94 23.72
C THR A 385 -6.12 21.06 23.44
N ALA A 386 -5.39 21.34 22.35
CA ALA A 386 -4.20 20.61 21.96
C ALA A 386 -3.16 20.61 23.08
N PHE A 387 -2.82 21.80 23.61
CA PHE A 387 -1.85 21.91 24.69
C PHE A 387 -2.26 21.09 25.92
N HIS A 388 -3.52 21.15 26.36
CA HIS A 388 -3.95 20.46 27.57
C HIS A 388 -4.07 18.93 27.42
N ARG A 389 -4.29 18.44 26.20
CA ARG A 389 -4.35 17.00 25.89
C ARG A 389 -2.96 16.35 25.84
N LEU A 390 -1.90 17.14 25.66
CA LEU A 390 -0.54 16.62 25.60
C LEU A 390 -0.04 16.12 26.98
N PRO A 391 0.72 15.00 27.00
CA PRO A 391 1.53 14.59 28.14
C PRO A 391 2.45 15.71 28.62
N HIS A 392 2.86 15.68 29.90
CA HIS A 392 3.65 16.77 30.50
C HIS A 392 4.96 17.06 29.74
N GLU A 393 5.64 16.02 29.25
CA GLU A 393 6.89 16.16 28.48
C GLU A 393 6.67 16.92 27.16
N LEU A 394 5.60 16.58 26.43
CA LEU A 394 5.25 17.28 25.19
C LEU A 394 4.72 18.68 25.46
N ARG A 395 3.99 18.91 26.56
CA ARG A 395 3.63 20.27 27.00
C ARG A 395 4.85 21.12 27.31
N ALA A 396 5.89 20.54 27.93
CA ALA A 396 7.13 21.25 28.19
C ALA A 396 7.78 21.71 26.88
N LYS A 397 7.87 20.82 25.88
CA LYS A 397 8.36 21.11 24.53
C LYS A 397 7.56 22.24 23.85
N HIS A 398 6.23 22.21 23.93
CA HIS A 398 5.35 23.18 23.25
C HIS A 398 4.96 24.40 24.09
N ALA A 399 5.48 24.56 25.31
CA ALA A 399 5.22 25.73 26.16
C ALA A 399 5.59 27.08 25.49
N PRO A 400 6.71 27.23 24.75
CA PRO A 400 7.03 28.48 24.07
C PRO A 400 6.00 28.84 23.00
N ALA A 401 5.51 27.84 22.25
CA ALA A 401 4.47 28.04 21.23
C ALA A 401 3.16 28.54 21.87
N MET A 402 2.78 27.95 23.01
CA MET A 402 1.61 28.37 23.79
C MET A 402 1.78 29.80 24.35
N ALA A 403 2.95 30.13 24.88
CA ALA A 403 3.24 31.47 25.38
C ALA A 403 3.15 32.52 24.25
N SER A 404 3.75 32.23 23.09
CA SER A 404 3.66 33.06 21.90
C SER A 404 2.23 33.22 21.39
N HIS A 405 1.42 32.16 21.42
CA HIS A 405 -0.01 32.24 21.09
C HIS A 405 -0.75 33.22 22.03
N LEU A 406 -0.58 33.09 23.34
CA LEU A 406 -1.19 33.99 24.32
C LEU A 406 -0.75 35.46 24.16
N ILE A 407 0.52 35.69 23.79
CA ILE A 407 1.04 37.03 23.47
C ILE A 407 0.29 37.60 22.26
N ARG A 408 0.16 36.82 21.18
CA ARG A 408 -0.49 37.25 19.92
C ARG A 408 -1.99 37.51 20.09
N GLU A 409 -2.68 36.77 20.94
CA GLU A 409 -4.08 37.03 21.35
C GLU A 409 -4.23 38.28 22.26
N GLY A 410 -3.14 38.97 22.60
CA GLY A 410 -3.17 40.14 23.49
C GLY A 410 -3.38 39.78 24.97
N ARG A 411 -3.35 38.50 25.33
CA ARG A 411 -3.49 38.00 26.72
C ARG A 411 -2.15 38.07 27.45
N VAL A 412 -1.46 39.22 27.37
CA VAL A 412 -0.06 39.40 27.78
C VAL A 412 0.19 39.06 29.27
N ARG A 413 -0.75 39.42 30.16
CA ARG A 413 -0.64 39.08 31.60
C ARG A 413 -0.67 37.58 31.85
N GLU A 414 -1.50 36.87 31.10
CA GLU A 414 -1.62 35.42 31.20
C GLU A 414 -0.39 34.73 30.60
N ALA A 415 0.09 35.21 29.46
CA ALA A 415 1.34 34.76 28.86
C ALA A 415 2.52 34.92 29.83
N ASN A 416 2.62 36.06 30.55
CA ASN A 416 3.67 36.29 31.55
C ASN A 416 3.61 35.26 32.68
N ALA A 417 2.43 35.05 33.26
CA ALA A 417 2.23 34.07 34.34
C ALA A 417 2.47 32.64 33.86
N PHE A 418 2.08 32.32 32.63
CA PHE A 418 2.29 31.02 31.99
C PHE A 418 3.79 30.76 31.77
N ALA A 419 4.50 31.69 31.13
CA ALA A 419 5.93 31.57 30.87
C ALA A 419 6.72 31.45 32.18
N HIS A 420 6.41 32.28 33.18
CA HIS A 420 7.00 32.16 34.51
C HIS A 420 6.77 30.76 35.12
N ARG A 421 5.56 30.20 35.03
CA ARG A 421 5.30 28.84 35.55
C ARG A 421 6.15 27.78 34.86
N TRP A 422 6.27 27.85 33.53
CA TRP A 422 7.00 26.84 32.72
C TRP A 422 8.52 27.06 32.66
N LEU A 423 9.00 28.20 33.14
CA LEU A 423 10.42 28.48 33.36
C LEU A 423 10.93 27.94 34.70
N HIS A 424 10.05 27.49 35.60
CA HIS A 424 10.44 26.99 36.91
C HIS A 424 10.16 25.50 37.06
N ASP A 425 11.22 24.71 37.29
CA ASP A 425 11.06 23.31 37.73
C ASP A 425 11.02 23.28 39.27
N GLY A 426 9.82 23.49 39.81
CA GLY A 426 9.55 23.56 41.25
C GLY A 426 10.08 24.82 41.94
N LYS A 427 11.41 24.98 42.03
CA LYS A 427 12.07 26.13 42.69
C LYS A 427 13.18 26.78 41.86
N THR A 428 13.68 26.12 40.83
CA THR A 428 14.83 26.59 40.06
C THR A 428 14.39 27.18 38.74
N LEU A 429 14.88 28.39 38.43
CA LEU A 429 14.70 29.01 37.12
C LEU A 429 15.55 28.27 36.08
N MET A 430 14.90 27.75 35.04
CA MET A 430 15.52 27.09 33.89
C MET A 430 15.98 28.14 32.88
N TRP A 431 17.02 28.90 33.22
CA TRP A 431 17.56 29.99 32.40
C TRP A 431 18.01 29.56 30.99
N TRP A 432 18.29 28.26 30.79
CA TRP A 432 18.72 27.70 29.51
C TRP A 432 17.57 27.49 28.50
N ARG A 433 16.31 27.71 28.92
CA ARG A 433 15.14 27.70 28.04
C ARG A 433 14.98 29.05 27.33
N PHE A 434 15.89 29.34 26.40
CA PHE A 434 15.97 30.64 25.73
C PHE A 434 14.68 31.01 24.99
N ASP A 435 14.07 30.04 24.32
CA ASP A 435 12.75 30.13 23.67
C ASP A 435 11.67 30.73 24.58
N LEU A 436 11.54 30.21 25.80
CA LEU A 436 10.53 30.64 26.76
C LEU A 436 10.96 31.90 27.53
N MET A 437 12.25 32.09 27.74
CA MET A 437 12.82 33.32 28.32
C MET A 437 12.59 34.53 27.42
N ILE A 438 12.73 34.37 26.10
CA ILE A 438 12.42 35.41 25.12
C ILE A 438 10.93 35.77 25.21
N ALA A 439 10.03 34.78 25.15
CA ALA A 439 8.60 35.03 25.32
C ALA A 439 8.28 35.74 26.66
N TYR A 440 8.98 35.38 27.73
CA TYR A 440 8.85 36.03 29.03
C TYR A 440 9.32 37.50 29.01
N ALA A 441 10.46 37.79 28.39
CA ALA A 441 10.93 39.17 28.17
C ALA A 441 9.93 40.00 27.34
N THR A 442 9.42 39.42 26.25
CA THR A 442 8.39 40.04 25.39
C THR A 442 7.14 40.41 26.19
N THR A 443 6.71 39.57 27.12
CA THR A 443 5.55 39.91 27.95
C THR A 443 5.81 41.07 28.90
N PHE A 444 7.04 41.24 29.43
CA PHE A 444 7.38 42.41 30.24
C PHE A 444 7.40 43.69 29.40
N TRP A 445 7.97 43.60 28.20
CA TRP A 445 7.99 44.69 27.23
C TRP A 445 6.57 45.20 26.92
N LEU A 446 5.69 44.29 26.51
CA LEU A 446 4.28 44.59 26.18
C LEU A 446 3.44 45.06 27.39
N LEU A 447 3.88 44.79 28.62
CA LEU A 447 3.26 45.30 29.85
C LEU A 447 3.82 46.67 30.29
N GLY A 448 4.77 47.25 29.55
CA GLY A 448 5.45 48.51 29.89
C GLY A 448 6.50 48.39 30.99
N LYS A 449 6.90 47.16 31.34
CA LYS A 449 7.89 46.83 32.37
C LYS A 449 9.29 46.68 31.78
N ARG A 450 9.81 47.78 31.23
CA ARG A 450 11.06 47.80 30.45
C ARG A 450 12.29 47.38 31.26
N ALA A 451 12.36 47.76 32.53
CA ALA A 451 13.48 47.40 33.39
C ALA A 451 13.57 45.89 33.61
N GLU A 452 12.42 45.24 33.82
CA GLU A 452 12.31 43.80 33.96
C GLU A 452 12.59 43.06 32.64
N ALA A 453 12.14 43.61 31.50
CA ALA A 453 12.47 43.08 30.17
C ALA A 453 14.00 43.07 29.94
N ALA A 454 14.67 44.19 30.19
CA ALA A 454 16.13 44.32 30.07
C ALA A 454 16.87 43.36 31.01
N GLN A 455 16.40 43.19 32.24
CA GLN A 455 16.99 42.24 33.19
C GLN A 455 16.91 40.79 32.68
N VAL A 456 15.78 40.40 32.06
CA VAL A 456 15.64 39.07 31.46
C VAL A 456 16.54 38.95 30.21
N GLY A 457 16.62 39.99 29.39
CA GLY A 457 17.53 40.06 28.23
C GLY A 457 19.00 39.84 28.61
N ASP A 458 19.46 40.46 29.71
CA ASP A 458 20.81 40.25 30.23
C ASP A 458 21.07 38.80 30.65
N VAL A 459 20.08 38.13 31.26
CA VAL A 459 20.18 36.70 31.61
C VAL A 459 20.29 35.83 30.35
N ILE A 460 19.49 36.13 29.32
CA ILE A 460 19.54 35.44 28.03
C ILE A 460 20.93 35.60 27.41
N ARG A 461 21.45 36.83 27.32
CA ARG A 461 22.78 37.13 26.73
C ARG A 461 23.91 36.41 27.46
N GLN A 462 23.90 36.43 28.79
CA GLN A 462 24.87 35.69 29.60
C GLN A 462 24.75 34.18 29.39
N GLY A 463 23.53 33.67 29.28
CA GLY A 463 23.27 32.28 28.99
C GLY A 463 23.80 31.87 27.61
N LEU A 464 23.45 32.59 26.56
CA LEU A 464 23.89 32.35 25.17
C LEU A 464 25.41 32.33 25.04
N LYS A 465 26.10 33.26 25.71
CA LYS A 465 27.56 33.27 25.80
C LYS A 465 28.10 31.98 26.42
N ARG A 466 27.52 31.51 27.52
CA ARG A 466 27.96 30.26 28.19
C ARG A 466 27.74 29.01 27.33
N VAL A 467 26.61 28.89 26.64
CA VAL A 467 26.34 27.74 25.75
C VAL A 467 27.27 27.75 24.53
N ARG A 468 27.56 28.94 23.99
CA ARG A 468 28.55 29.16 22.92
C ARG A 468 29.95 28.72 23.35
N ASP A 469 30.41 29.19 24.51
CA ASP A 469 31.73 28.86 25.05
C ASP A 469 31.87 27.36 25.35
N ASN A 470 30.78 26.71 25.76
CA ASN A 470 30.76 25.28 26.13
C ASN A 470 30.41 24.32 24.97
N GLY A 471 30.05 24.84 23.79
CA GLY A 471 29.63 24.02 22.64
C GLY A 471 28.40 23.13 22.89
N SER A 472 27.51 23.54 23.80
CA SER A 472 26.36 22.73 24.26
C SER A 472 25.07 22.97 23.48
N LEU A 473 25.10 23.88 22.50
CA LEU A 473 24.01 24.16 21.56
C LEU A 473 24.61 24.35 20.16
N GLU A 474 23.85 24.03 19.11
CA GLU A 474 24.28 24.30 17.73
C GLU A 474 24.39 25.81 17.46
N ILE A 475 25.39 26.21 16.68
CA ILE A 475 25.68 27.62 16.37
C ILE A 475 24.46 28.31 15.74
N THR A 476 23.77 27.64 14.83
CA THR A 476 22.55 28.13 14.15
C THR A 476 21.43 28.47 15.14
N ALA A 477 21.24 27.67 16.19
CA ALA A 477 20.25 27.93 17.22
C ALA A 477 20.64 29.13 18.10
N ILE A 478 21.94 29.29 18.39
CA ILE A 478 22.45 30.46 19.13
C ILE A 478 22.21 31.74 18.32
N GLU A 479 22.55 31.73 17.03
CA GLU A 479 22.35 32.86 16.12
C GLU A 479 20.87 33.26 16.01
N LEU A 480 19.96 32.28 15.97
CA LEU A 480 18.52 32.54 15.97
C LEU A 480 18.05 33.24 17.27
N TYR A 481 18.52 32.78 18.43
CA TYR A 481 18.13 33.40 19.70
C TYR A 481 18.74 34.78 19.90
N GLU A 482 19.96 35.02 19.41
CA GLU A 482 20.55 36.36 19.37
C GLU A 482 19.73 37.29 18.47
N LEU A 483 19.35 36.85 17.27
CA LEU A 483 18.49 37.63 16.37
C LEU A 483 17.14 37.99 17.01
N LEU A 484 16.48 37.03 17.67
CA LEU A 484 15.19 37.27 18.33
C LEU A 484 15.32 38.21 19.53
N LEU A 485 16.44 38.15 20.26
CA LEU A 485 16.73 39.07 21.36
C LEU A 485 17.00 40.48 20.83
N ASP A 486 17.80 40.61 19.77
CA ASP A 486 18.12 41.89 19.14
C ASP A 486 16.85 42.55 18.56
N GLN A 487 15.94 41.77 17.95
CA GLN A 487 14.63 42.28 17.49
C GLN A 487 13.79 42.87 18.63
N LEU A 488 13.78 42.20 19.78
CA LEU A 488 13.08 42.70 20.96
C LEU A 488 13.70 44.00 21.47
N GLU A 489 15.02 44.12 21.40
CA GLU A 489 15.80 45.31 21.82
C GLU A 489 15.70 46.48 20.82
N GLU A 490 15.61 46.21 19.51
CA GLU A 490 15.39 47.24 18.47
C GLU A 490 14.00 47.88 18.57
N GLU A 491 12.97 47.09 18.92
CA GLU A 491 11.65 47.61 19.27
C GLU A 491 11.68 48.48 20.54
N GLU A 492 12.72 48.38 21.39
CA GLU A 492 12.91 49.29 22.53
C GLU A 492 13.43 50.67 22.15
N GLY A 493 14.08 50.79 21.00
CA GLY A 493 14.74 52.00 20.53
C GLY A 493 13.86 52.98 19.74
N ASN A 494 12.65 52.58 19.33
CA ASN A 494 11.74 53.43 18.54
C ASN A 494 10.54 53.88 19.40
N PRO A 495 10.45 55.18 19.78
CA PRO A 495 9.43 55.72 20.67
C PRO A 495 8.01 55.77 20.08
#